data_AF-A0A7S0JHB8-F1
#
_entry.id   AF-A0A7S0JHB8-F1
#
_cell.length_a   1.000
_cell.length_b   1.000
_cell.length_c   1.000
_cell.angle_alpha   90.00
_cell.angle_beta   90.00
_cell.angle_gamma   90.00
#
_symmetry.space_group_name_H-M   'P 1'
#
loop_
_entity.id
_entity.type
_entity.pdbx_description
1 polymer ?
#
loop_
_entity_poly.entity_id
_entity_poly.type
_entity_poly.pdbx_seq_one_letter_code
_entity_poly.pdbx_strand_id
1 'polypeptide(L)'
;RTDVVLTRFRESVEWVLPYAQRPGWHAYIYSTSNTLPPAAVCTASSVECLRIQNAGYEWHGYLRHVIDRYDRLADVTIFLQANPFTVSPDIHCLLNQTRLFKPVQ
;
A
#
# COMPACT_ATOMS: atom_id res chain seq x y z
N ARG A 1 10.24 10.06 -4.39
CA ARG A 1 8.83 9.76 -4.07
C ARG A 1 8.76 8.32 -3.57
N THR A 2 7.85 8.00 -2.64
CA THR A 2 7.66 6.63 -2.11
C THR A 2 6.19 6.24 -2.20
N ASP A 3 5.90 5.10 -2.82
CA ASP A 3 4.55 4.55 -2.87
C ASP A 3 4.46 3.33 -1.93
N VAL A 4 3.46 3.30 -1.04
CA VAL A 4 3.10 2.13 -0.23
C VAL A 4 1.84 1.53 -0.82
N VAL A 5 1.93 0.30 -1.33
CA VAL A 5 0.85 -0.36 -2.06
C VAL A 5 0.31 -1.50 -1.21
N LEU A 6 -0.92 -1.34 -0.74
CA LEU A 6 -1.63 -2.30 0.08
C LEU A 6 -2.69 -3.04 -0.76
N THR A 7 -2.70 -4.36 -0.63
CA THR A 7 -3.82 -5.19 -1.10
C THR A 7 -4.66 -5.63 0.08
N ARG A 8 -5.95 -5.32 0.02
CA ARG A 8 -6.90 -5.49 1.11
C ARG A 8 -8.09 -6.32 0.66
N PHE A 9 -8.52 -7.26 1.49
CA PHE A 9 -9.88 -7.77 1.44
C PHE A 9 -10.73 -7.07 2.51
N ARG A 10 -10.54 -7.37 3.79
CA ARG A 10 -11.36 -6.81 4.90
C ARG A 10 -10.54 -6.29 6.09
N GLU A 11 -9.22 -6.38 5.99
CA GLU A 11 -8.29 -6.01 7.04
C GLU A 11 -8.38 -4.51 7.36
N SER A 12 -8.00 -4.14 8.58
CA SER A 12 -7.77 -2.74 8.97
C SER A 12 -6.52 -2.21 8.27
N VAL A 13 -6.56 -0.95 7.85
CA VAL A 13 -5.47 -0.27 7.11
C VAL A 13 -5.12 1.10 7.70
N GLU A 14 -5.74 1.48 8.82
CA GLU A 14 -5.54 2.75 9.52
C GLU A 14 -4.08 2.96 9.92
N TRP A 15 -3.34 1.88 10.17
CA TRP A 15 -1.92 1.91 10.50
C TRP A 15 -1.06 2.58 9.42
N VAL A 16 -1.54 2.66 8.16
CA VAL A 16 -0.79 3.27 7.06
C VAL A 16 -0.78 4.80 7.13
N LEU A 17 -1.73 5.41 7.85
CA LEU A 17 -1.92 6.86 7.86
C LEU A 17 -0.68 7.66 8.29
N PRO A 18 0.04 7.30 9.37
CA PRO A 18 1.27 7.99 9.76
C PRO A 18 2.39 7.91 8.70
N TYR A 19 2.35 6.91 7.81
CA TYR A 19 3.31 6.75 6.72
C TYR A 19 2.88 7.54 5.49
N ALA A 20 1.60 7.46 5.11
CA ALA A 20 1.05 8.23 4.00
C ALA A 20 1.19 9.74 4.24
N GLN A 21 1.11 10.22 5.49
CA GLN A 21 1.26 11.63 5.83
C GLN A 21 2.72 12.13 5.78
N ARG A 22 3.71 11.27 5.52
CA ARG A 22 5.11 11.69 5.40
C ARG A 22 5.31 12.48 4.10
N PRO A 23 6.19 13.50 4.10
CA PRO A 23 6.53 14.22 2.88
C PRO A 23 7.01 13.28 1.76
N GLY A 24 6.35 13.34 0.60
CA GLY A 24 6.70 12.56 -0.58
C GLY A 24 6.27 11.08 -0.55
N TRP A 25 5.44 10.69 0.43
CA TRP A 25 4.85 9.35 0.51
C TRP A 25 3.39 9.37 0.04
N HIS A 26 3.00 8.32 -0.67
CA HIS A 26 1.62 8.08 -1.08
C HIS A 26 1.23 6.63 -0.79
N ALA A 27 0.02 6.41 -0.28
CA ALA A 27 -0.53 5.07 -0.08
C ALA A 27 -1.60 4.75 -1.12
N TYR A 28 -1.52 3.55 -1.68
CA TYR A 28 -2.51 3.01 -2.61
C TYR A 28 -3.13 1.76 -2.01
N ILE A 29 -4.44 1.77 -1.79
CA ILE A 29 -5.16 0.68 -1.15
C ILE A 29 -6.08 0.03 -2.18
N TYR A 30 -5.66 -1.12 -2.70
CA TYR A 30 -6.44 -1.94 -3.62
C TYR A 30 -7.35 -2.89 -2.84
N SER A 31 -8.64 -2.56 -2.79
CA SER A 31 -9.66 -3.35 -2.09
C SER A 31 -10.36 -4.31 -3.05
N THR A 32 -10.28 -5.61 -2.77
CA THR A 32 -10.99 -6.67 -3.52
C THR A 32 -12.36 -7.01 -2.94
N SER A 33 -12.67 -6.52 -1.73
CA SER A 33 -13.99 -6.70 -1.13
C SER A 33 -14.97 -5.60 -1.54
N ASN A 34 -16.25 -5.89 -1.34
CA ASN A 34 -17.33 -4.90 -1.47
C ASN A 34 -17.36 -3.88 -0.31
N THR A 35 -16.55 -4.08 0.73
CA THR A 35 -16.47 -3.15 1.86
C THR A 35 -15.29 -2.22 1.64
N LEU A 36 -15.58 -0.93 1.50
CA LEU A 36 -14.51 0.07 1.42
C LEU A 36 -13.74 0.14 2.77
N PRO A 37 -12.46 0.55 2.74
CA PRO A 37 -11.78 0.97 3.95
C PRO A 37 -12.54 2.10 4.66
N PRO A 38 -12.27 2.35 5.96
CA PRO A 38 -12.88 3.46 6.68
C PRO A 38 -12.73 4.78 5.92
N ALA A 39 -13.79 5.60 5.90
CA ALA A 39 -13.80 6.84 5.13
C ALA A 39 -12.63 7.76 5.50
N ALA A 40 -12.27 7.85 6.79
CA ALA A 40 -11.13 8.63 7.26
C ALA A 40 -9.80 8.24 6.60
N VAL A 41 -9.63 6.97 6.20
CA VAL A 41 -8.45 6.52 5.45
C VAL A 41 -8.53 6.98 4.01
N CYS A 42 -9.66 6.75 3.34
CA CYS A 42 -9.80 7.04 1.92
C CYS A 42 -9.95 8.53 1.58
N THR A 43 -10.22 9.39 2.57
CA THR A 43 -10.27 10.85 2.40
C THR A 43 -8.95 11.55 2.74
N ALA A 44 -7.94 10.83 3.21
CA ALA A 44 -6.62 11.41 3.46
C ALA A 44 -5.95 11.80 2.13
N SER A 45 -5.38 12.99 2.06
CA SER A 45 -4.88 13.59 0.81
C SER A 45 -3.80 12.80 0.08
N SER A 46 -3.04 11.98 0.81
CA SER A 46 -1.98 11.13 0.28
C SER A 46 -2.37 9.65 0.20
N VAL A 47 -3.66 9.34 0.28
CA VAL A 47 -4.19 7.98 0.19
C VAL A 47 -5.15 7.87 -0.98
N GLU A 48 -4.98 6.85 -1.81
CA GLU A 48 -5.92 6.50 -2.88
C GLU A 48 -6.50 5.10 -2.61
N CYS A 49 -7.80 5.02 -2.39
CA CYS A 49 -8.52 3.76 -2.27
C CYS A 49 -9.11 3.36 -3.62
N LEU A 50 -8.67 2.23 -4.17
CA LEU A 50 -9.17 1.69 -5.42
C LEU A 50 -9.91 0.38 -5.18
N ARG A 51 -11.09 0.22 -5.77
CA ARG A 51 -11.79 -1.06 -5.79
C ARG A 51 -11.37 -1.83 -7.03
N ILE A 52 -10.97 -3.09 -6.86
CA ILE A 52 -10.60 -3.98 -7.95
C ILE A 52 -11.39 -5.28 -7.88
N GLN A 53 -11.48 -5.99 -9.00
CA GLN A 53 -12.08 -7.32 -9.02
C GLN A 53 -11.27 -8.27 -8.16
N ASN A 54 -11.96 -9.07 -7.34
CA ASN A 54 -11.31 -10.13 -6.60
C ASN A 54 -10.85 -11.23 -7.56
N ALA A 55 -9.54 -11.34 -7.76
CA ALA A 55 -8.92 -12.38 -8.59
C ALA A 55 -8.46 -13.60 -7.76
N GLY A 56 -8.65 -13.58 -6.43
CA GLY A 56 -8.27 -14.66 -5.53
C GLY A 56 -6.83 -14.61 -5.01
N TYR A 57 -6.07 -13.55 -5.31
CA TYR A 57 -4.68 -13.42 -4.87
C TYR A 57 -4.25 -11.96 -4.69
N GLU A 58 -3.36 -11.73 -3.73
CA GLU A 58 -2.87 -10.40 -3.33
C GLU A 58 -2.09 -9.70 -4.44
N TRP A 59 -1.24 -10.44 -5.15
CA TRP A 59 -0.36 -9.91 -6.18
C TRP A 59 -1.13 -9.25 -7.33
N HIS A 60 -2.43 -9.52 -7.47
CA HIS A 60 -3.29 -8.84 -8.44
C HIS A 60 -3.24 -7.32 -8.25
N GLY A 61 -3.38 -6.83 -7.02
CA GLY A 61 -3.35 -5.38 -6.76
C GLY A 61 -1.95 -4.79 -6.93
N TYR A 62 -0.90 -5.55 -6.63
CA TYR A 62 0.49 -5.12 -6.88
C TYR A 62 0.76 -4.95 -8.36
N LEU A 63 0.44 -5.97 -9.18
CA LEU A 63 0.60 -5.89 -10.63
C LEU A 63 -0.27 -4.80 -11.23
N ARG A 64 -1.51 -4.64 -10.74
CA ARG A 64 -2.40 -3.57 -11.19
C ARG A 64 -1.78 -2.19 -10.95
N HIS A 65 -1.14 -1.98 -9.80
CA HIS A 65 -0.40 -0.76 -9.53
C HIS A 65 0.72 -0.53 -10.54
N VAL A 66 1.56 -1.54 -10.77
CA VAL A 66 2.67 -1.45 -11.72
C VAL A 66 2.18 -1.13 -13.14
N ILE A 67 1.14 -1.81 -13.61
CA ILE A 67 0.59 -1.61 -14.96
C ILE A 67 -0.05 -0.22 -15.10
N ASP A 68 -0.95 0.16 -14.20
CA ASP A 68 -1.71 1.42 -14.30
C ASP A 68 -0.88 2.68 -14.01
N ARG A 69 0.33 2.49 -13.47
CA ARG A 69 1.23 3.57 -13.05
C ARG A 69 2.63 3.44 -13.62
N TYR A 70 2.84 2.57 -14.61
CA TYR A 70 4.17 2.23 -15.14
C TYR A 70 5.04 3.47 -15.41
N ASP A 71 4.52 4.42 -16.19
CA ASP A 71 5.24 5.66 -16.57
C ASP A 71 5.39 6.68 -15.42
N ARG A 72 4.74 6.42 -14.29
CA ARG A 72 4.69 7.31 -13.14
C ARG A 72 5.01 6.59 -11.84
N LEU A 73 5.71 5.46 -11.86
CA LEU A 73 6.10 4.74 -10.63
C LEU A 73 6.97 5.64 -9.74
N ALA A 74 6.89 5.41 -8.43
CA ALA A 74 7.78 6.06 -7.48
C ALA A 74 9.20 5.49 -7.58
N ASP A 75 10.19 6.25 -7.09
CA ASP A 75 11.58 5.79 -6.96
C ASP A 75 11.67 4.56 -6.06
N VAL A 76 10.76 4.47 -5.07
CA VAL A 76 10.59 3.33 -4.18
C VAL A 76 9.12 2.95 -4.12
N THR A 77 8.79 1.71 -4.46
CA THR A 77 7.45 1.14 -4.28
C THR A 77 7.52 -0.03 -3.32
N ILE A 78 6.71 0.00 -2.26
CA ILE A 78 6.68 -0.98 -1.17
C ILE A 78 5.35 -1.72 -1.24
N PHE A 79 5.39 -3.01 -1.53
CA PHE A 79 4.20 -3.86 -1.63
C PHE A 79 3.98 -4.60 -0.32
N LEU A 80 2.78 -4.47 0.27
CA LEU A 80 2.42 -5.11 1.53
C LEU A 80 0.99 -5.64 1.50
N GLN A 81 0.76 -6.71 2.26
CA GLN A 81 -0.60 -7.09 2.63
C GLN A 81 -1.22 -5.99 3.51
N ALA A 82 -2.54 -5.87 3.51
CA ALA A 82 -3.22 -4.88 4.36
C ALA A 82 -2.99 -5.10 5.87
N ASN A 83 -2.75 -6.35 6.29
CA ASN A 83 -2.30 -6.70 7.64
C ASN A 83 -0.92 -7.37 7.60
N PRO A 84 0.17 -6.61 7.41
CA PRO A 84 1.51 -7.19 7.26
C PRO A 84 2.08 -7.73 8.58
N PHE A 85 1.50 -7.36 9.73
CA PHE A 85 2.00 -7.72 11.05
C PHE A 85 1.95 -9.22 11.36
N THR A 86 1.13 -9.99 10.63
CA THR A 86 1.03 -11.44 10.77
C THR A 86 2.24 -12.17 10.19
N VAL A 87 2.92 -11.55 9.22
CA VAL A 87 4.08 -12.15 8.52
C VAL A 87 5.38 -11.38 8.76
N SER A 88 5.30 -10.08 9.07
CA SER A 88 6.42 -9.23 9.46
C SER A 88 5.98 -8.35 10.65
N PRO A 89 6.09 -8.89 11.88
CA PRO A 89 5.76 -8.14 13.11
C PRO A 89 6.57 -6.85 13.27
N ASP A 90 7.74 -6.78 12.64
CA ASP A 90 8.69 -5.68 12.65
C ASP A 90 8.49 -4.67 11.51
N ILE A 91 7.40 -4.77 10.74
CA ILE A 91 7.15 -3.94 9.55
C ILE A 91 7.29 -2.44 9.80
N HIS A 92 6.89 -1.95 10.98
CA HIS A 92 7.08 -0.55 11.34
C HIS A 92 8.55 -0.15 11.43
N CYS A 93 9.41 -1.03 11.96
CA CYS A 93 10.86 -0.81 11.99
C CYS A 93 11.41 -0.70 10.55
N LEU A 94 11.01 -1.63 9.68
CA LEU A 94 11.44 -1.64 8.27
C LEU A 94 11.00 -0.38 7.52
N LEU A 95 9.75 0.06 7.69
CA LEU A 95 9.23 1.29 7.08
C LEU A 95 9.88 2.58 7.62
N ASN A 96 10.48 2.54 8.81
CA ASN A 96 11.28 3.65 9.34
C ASN A 96 12.71 3.67 8.81
N GLN A 97 13.14 2.59 8.13
CA GLN A 97 14.48 2.39 7.63
C GLN A 97 14.54 2.28 6.10
N THR A 98 13.56 2.82 5.38
CA THR A 98 13.50 2.73 3.90
C THR A 98 14.75 3.24 3.19
N ARG A 99 15.49 4.18 3.79
CA ARG A 99 16.80 4.65 3.28
C ARG A 99 17.87 3.55 3.18
N LEU A 100 17.67 2.43 3.87
CA LEU A 100 18.57 1.27 3.89
C LEU A 100 18.12 0.17 2.91
N PHE A 101 16.99 0.35 2.23
CA PHE A 101 16.51 -0.65 1.26
C PHE A 101 17.48 -0.71 0.08
N LYS A 102 17.83 -1.93 -0.31
CA LYS A 102 18.68 -2.18 -1.47
C LYS A 102 17.81 -2.30 -2.73
N PRO A 103 18.32 -1.93 -3.90
CA PRO A 103 17.65 -2.24 -5.17
C PRO A 103 17.40 -3.75 -5.29
N VAL A 104 16.27 -4.11 -5.89
CA VAL A 104 15.98 -5.50 -6.26
C VAL A 104 16.95 -5.88 -7.39
N GLN A 105 17.60 -7.04 -7.26
CA GLN A 105 18.54 -7.58 -8.27
C GLN A 105 17.81 -8.29 -9.40
#